data_AF-A0A3M6WNH9-F1
#
_entry.id   AF-A0A3M6WNH9-F1
#
_cell.length_a   1.000
_cell.length_b   1.000
_cell.length_c   1.000
_cell.angle_alpha   90.00
_cell.angle_beta   90.00
_cell.angle_gamma   90.00
#
_symmetry.space_group_name_H-M   'P 1'
#
loop_
_entity.id
_entity.type
_entity.pdbx_description
1 polymer ?
#
loop_
_entity_poly.entity_id
_entity_poly.type
_entity_poly.pdbx_seq_one_letter_code
_entity_poly.pdbx_strand_id
1 'polypeptide(L)'
;MRTSRIAQQTRKVVNALSPEKRRSTRNSLRNFSNGNESDNIKIEDRVKEESPLSSLPSSPPSPIGVSGSGKRKRSAPATSENAASGRDSNVRRSPRKAPKLDDDAPAAKRKARRQPAKHIKGPNGSLSVEPPPNWERMYDITTAMRKRVIAPVDTMGCESLAEEDRSPQDQRLQTLVSLMLSSQTKDTVTAAAMRNLQQNLPGGFCLQSLLDVDPDQLNELIGKVGFHNTKTKYIKNVATILRENFNSDIPNSIEGLVSLPGVGPKMAYLCMSAAWGRDDGIGVDVHVHRITNLWGWHKTANAEQTRSELESWLPREKWHEINHLLVGFGQTICLPVGRRCGECDLATEKLCPSAVAGSPVKRKVKKEVELKVEPKREGDSVVKEEFTEVEKDDVGVKIEAESAEAGAVELMQTAGGAEMSLIDEKRDE
;
A
#
# COMPACT_ATOMS: atom_id res chain seq x y z
N MET A 1 12.81 6.87 -60.75
CA MET A 1 13.90 7.87 -60.57
C MET A 1 14.58 7.61 -59.23
N ARG A 2 15.81 7.09 -59.24
CA ARG A 2 16.58 6.79 -58.02
C ARG A 2 17.25 8.08 -57.54
N THR A 3 16.87 8.58 -56.37
CA THR A 3 17.48 9.79 -55.78
C THR A 3 18.91 9.48 -55.32
N SER A 4 19.85 10.34 -55.70
CA SER A 4 21.29 10.19 -55.42
C SER A 4 21.59 10.08 -53.92
N ARG A 5 22.61 9.29 -53.56
CA ARG A 5 23.11 9.10 -52.17
C ARG A 5 23.40 10.42 -51.46
N ILE A 6 23.78 11.46 -52.19
CA ILE A 6 24.07 12.79 -51.66
C ILE A 6 22.80 13.47 -51.12
N ALA A 7 21.64 13.26 -51.77
CA ALA A 7 20.35 13.78 -51.31
C ALA A 7 19.83 13.05 -50.07
N GLN A 8 20.22 11.79 -49.86
CA GLN A 8 19.87 11.03 -48.67
C GLN A 8 20.72 11.41 -47.46
N GLN A 9 22.00 11.73 -47.68
CA GLN A 9 22.92 12.16 -46.62
C GLN A 9 22.62 13.58 -46.14
N THR A 10 22.31 14.52 -47.04
CA THR A 10 21.88 15.88 -46.66
C THR A 10 20.57 15.88 -45.86
N ARG A 11 19.61 15.02 -46.22
CA ARG A 11 18.34 14.89 -45.47
C ARG A 11 18.51 14.32 -44.06
N LYS A 12 19.51 13.44 -43.84
CA LYS A 12 19.84 12.92 -42.51
C LYS A 12 20.46 13.98 -41.61
N VAL A 13 21.33 14.84 -42.15
CA VAL A 13 21.97 15.92 -41.38
C VAL A 13 20.96 17.01 -41.01
N VAL A 14 20.05 17.36 -41.93
CA VAL A 14 18.99 18.37 -41.65
C VAL A 14 17.98 17.88 -40.60
N ASN A 15 17.66 16.58 -40.58
CA ASN A 15 16.80 16.00 -39.54
C ASN A 15 17.48 15.87 -38.17
N ALA A 16 18.81 15.81 -38.11
CA ALA A 16 19.57 15.72 -36.86
C ALA A 16 19.79 17.08 -36.18
N LEU A 17 19.64 18.19 -36.93
CA LEU A 17 19.89 19.56 -36.45
C LEU A 17 18.62 20.35 -36.09
N SER A 18 17.44 19.71 -36.14
CA SER A 18 16.17 20.36 -35.80
C SER A 18 15.69 19.93 -34.40
N PRO A 19 15.37 20.85 -33.47
CA PRO A 19 14.90 20.50 -32.15
C PRO A 19 13.51 19.82 -32.20
N GLU A 20 13.38 18.67 -31.55
CA GLU A 20 12.15 17.89 -31.51
C GLU A 20 11.00 18.66 -30.83
N LYS A 21 10.00 19.08 -31.62
CA LYS A 21 8.69 19.47 -31.10
C LYS A 21 8.01 18.23 -30.53
N ARG A 22 7.95 18.12 -29.20
CA ARG A 22 7.13 17.12 -28.51
C ARG A 22 5.67 17.29 -28.91
N ARG A 23 5.14 16.26 -29.56
CA ARG A 23 3.75 16.13 -29.97
C ARG A 23 2.91 15.85 -28.73
N SER A 24 2.11 16.83 -28.33
CA SER A 24 1.05 16.69 -27.32
C SER A 24 -0.01 15.70 -27.82
N THR A 25 -0.28 14.67 -27.03
CA THR A 25 -1.48 13.83 -27.18
C THR A 25 -2.29 13.97 -25.88
N ARG A 26 -3.50 14.52 -26.03
CA ARG A 26 -4.51 14.66 -24.97
C ARG A 26 -5.44 13.45 -24.97
N ASN A 27 -6.04 13.24 -23.78
CA ASN A 27 -7.11 12.32 -23.36
C ASN A 27 -6.65 10.92 -22.94
N SER A 28 -7.00 10.40 -21.75
CA SER A 28 -8.18 10.67 -20.90
C SER A 28 -7.90 10.31 -19.42
N LEU A 29 -8.71 10.89 -18.52
CA LEU A 29 -8.93 10.59 -17.09
C LEU A 29 -8.13 11.40 -16.05
N ARG A 30 -8.58 12.64 -15.84
CA ARG A 30 -8.65 13.30 -14.54
C ARG A 30 -10.08 13.79 -14.35
N ASN A 31 -10.74 13.38 -13.28
CA ASN A 31 -11.90 14.04 -12.70
C ASN A 31 -11.94 13.67 -11.22
N PHE A 32 -11.41 14.54 -10.37
CA PHE A 32 -11.81 14.73 -8.97
C PHE A 32 -11.20 16.07 -8.50
N SER A 33 -12.07 16.96 -8.00
CA SER A 33 -11.79 18.20 -7.26
C SER A 33 -11.22 19.39 -8.08
N ASN A 34 -11.69 20.63 -7.98
CA ASN A 34 -12.61 21.31 -7.07
C ASN A 34 -13.23 22.53 -7.76
N GLY A 35 -14.41 22.93 -7.27
CA GLY A 35 -14.94 24.27 -7.49
C GLY A 35 -14.26 25.30 -6.58
N ASN A 36 -14.43 26.55 -7.00
CA ASN A 36 -14.32 27.81 -6.25
C ASN A 36 -12.98 28.15 -5.59
N GLU A 37 -12.35 29.22 -6.09
CA GLU A 37 -12.16 30.42 -5.27
C GLU A 37 -11.94 31.68 -6.12
N SER A 38 -12.72 32.70 -5.77
CA SER A 38 -12.47 34.14 -5.81
C SER A 38 -11.07 34.48 -5.23
N ASP A 39 -10.40 35.60 -5.43
CA ASP A 39 -10.77 37.01 -5.54
C ASP A 39 -9.63 37.76 -6.27
N ASN A 40 -9.94 38.90 -6.92
CA ASN A 40 -9.20 40.11 -6.58
C ASN A 40 -9.97 41.40 -6.92
N ILE A 41 -9.80 42.35 -6.00
CA ILE A 41 -10.43 43.64 -5.81
C ILE A 41 -10.10 44.65 -6.91
N LYS A 42 -11.07 45.49 -7.28
CA LYS A 42 -10.83 46.91 -7.64
C LYS A 42 -12.05 47.77 -7.29
N ILE A 43 -11.78 48.78 -6.47
CA ILE A 43 -12.64 49.90 -6.06
C ILE A 43 -12.69 50.91 -7.20
N GLU A 44 -13.88 51.41 -7.56
CA GLU A 44 -14.11 52.79 -8.00
C GLU A 44 -15.62 53.12 -8.10
N ASP A 45 -15.93 54.39 -7.82
CA ASP A 45 -17.23 55.05 -7.64
C ASP A 45 -18.33 54.82 -8.69
N ARG A 46 -19.60 54.76 -8.25
CA ARG A 46 -20.63 55.77 -8.61
C ARG A 46 -22.02 55.54 -7.99
N VAL A 47 -22.62 56.66 -7.63
CA VAL A 47 -23.94 56.94 -7.02
C VAL A 47 -25.13 56.70 -7.97
N LYS A 48 -26.26 56.22 -7.41
CA LYS A 48 -27.70 56.59 -7.61
C LYS A 48 -28.61 55.38 -7.33
N GLU A 49 -29.45 55.38 -6.28
CA GLU A 49 -30.86 55.86 -6.25
C GLU A 49 -31.67 55.32 -7.46
N GLU A 50 -32.77 54.56 -7.34
CA GLU A 50 -33.91 54.62 -6.42
C GLU A 50 -34.60 53.25 -6.23
N SER A 51 -35.41 53.15 -5.17
CA SER A 51 -36.38 52.08 -4.84
C SER A 51 -37.77 52.42 -5.46
N PRO A 52 -38.92 51.84 -5.04
CA PRO A 52 -39.32 50.50 -4.59
C PRO A 52 -40.62 50.00 -5.31
N LEU A 53 -41.29 49.01 -4.70
CA LEU A 53 -42.66 48.47 -4.88
C LEU A 53 -42.74 47.19 -5.73
N SER A 54 -43.46 46.13 -5.34
CA SER A 54 -44.26 45.84 -4.15
C SER A 54 -44.84 44.42 -4.29
N SER A 55 -45.13 43.77 -3.15
CA SER A 55 -46.25 42.81 -2.95
C SER A 55 -46.12 41.34 -3.41
N LEU A 56 -45.72 40.48 -2.45
CA LEU A 56 -46.44 39.30 -1.87
C LEU A 56 -47.89 38.99 -2.34
N PRO A 57 -48.53 37.81 -2.05
CA PRO A 57 -48.06 36.51 -1.50
C PRO A 57 -48.81 35.21 -2.03
N SER A 58 -48.50 34.05 -1.43
CA SER A 58 -49.38 32.91 -1.06
C SER A 58 -49.84 31.82 -2.07
N SER A 59 -49.19 30.64 -1.98
CA SER A 59 -49.69 29.28 -1.63
C SER A 59 -50.93 28.58 -2.29
N PRO A 60 -50.99 27.22 -2.30
CA PRO A 60 -51.58 26.33 -3.33
C PRO A 60 -53.02 25.80 -3.01
N PRO A 61 -53.71 25.01 -3.90
CA PRO A 61 -53.67 23.52 -3.89
C PRO A 61 -53.98 22.79 -5.26
N SER A 62 -53.94 21.44 -5.29
CA SER A 62 -54.23 20.48 -6.41
C SER A 62 -55.76 20.14 -6.57
N PRO A 63 -56.28 19.11 -7.33
CA PRO A 63 -55.91 18.33 -8.55
C PRO A 63 -57.10 18.08 -9.58
N ILE A 64 -56.97 17.07 -10.51
CA ILE A 64 -57.96 16.35 -11.41
C ILE A 64 -57.88 16.73 -12.93
N GLY A 65 -57.92 15.89 -14.00
CA GLY A 65 -58.02 14.42 -14.23
C GLY A 65 -58.18 14.02 -15.75
N VAL A 66 -57.83 12.74 -16.08
CA VAL A 66 -58.36 11.73 -17.07
C VAL A 66 -58.45 11.96 -18.61
N SER A 67 -57.86 11.03 -19.42
CA SER A 67 -58.52 10.19 -20.47
C SER A 67 -57.53 9.26 -21.21
N GLY A 68 -58.00 8.13 -21.75
CA GLY A 68 -57.18 7.12 -22.48
C GLY A 68 -57.83 6.60 -23.76
N SER A 69 -57.11 5.77 -24.54
CA SER A 69 -57.59 4.65 -25.43
C SER A 69 -56.62 4.30 -26.59
N GLY A 70 -56.47 3.00 -26.91
CA GLY A 70 -56.66 2.50 -28.30
C GLY A 70 -55.46 2.04 -29.17
N LYS A 71 -55.54 0.80 -29.68
CA LYS A 71 -54.62 0.03 -30.56
C LYS A 71 -54.85 0.20 -32.09
N ARG A 72 -53.87 -0.24 -32.92
CA ARG A 72 -53.89 -0.97 -34.25
C ARG A 72 -52.99 -0.28 -35.33
N LYS A 73 -52.04 -0.93 -36.04
CA LYS A 73 -51.98 -2.09 -37.00
C LYS A 73 -52.35 -1.74 -38.45
N ARG A 74 -51.40 -1.94 -39.41
CA ARG A 74 -51.49 -2.30 -40.86
C ARG A 74 -50.25 -1.76 -41.63
N SER A 75 -49.76 -2.21 -42.78
CA SER A 75 -49.58 -3.51 -43.50
C SER A 75 -49.14 -3.19 -44.96
N ALA A 76 -48.22 -4.00 -45.53
CA ALA A 76 -48.00 -4.28 -46.98
C ALA A 76 -47.32 -3.18 -47.87
N PRO A 77 -46.82 -3.47 -49.10
CA PRO A 77 -46.93 -4.72 -49.91
C PRO A 77 -45.62 -5.23 -50.60
N ALA A 78 -45.78 -6.29 -51.41
CA ALA A 78 -44.78 -6.98 -52.24
C ALA A 78 -45.19 -6.96 -53.74
N THR A 79 -44.22 -7.11 -54.67
CA THR A 79 -44.30 -7.74 -56.04
C THR A 79 -42.93 -7.65 -56.78
N SER A 80 -42.29 -8.80 -57.11
CA SER A 80 -42.01 -9.42 -58.45
C SER A 80 -40.89 -8.77 -59.31
N GLU A 81 -39.73 -9.40 -59.51
CA GLU A 81 -39.31 -10.35 -60.59
C GLU A 81 -38.47 -9.69 -61.71
N ASN A 82 -37.22 -10.17 -61.91
CA ASN A 82 -36.62 -10.43 -63.23
C ASN A 82 -35.28 -11.20 -63.12
N ALA A 83 -35.01 -12.02 -64.14
CA ALA A 83 -34.05 -13.13 -64.15
C ALA A 83 -32.77 -12.88 -65.00
N ALA A 84 -31.85 -13.87 -64.91
CA ALA A 84 -30.67 -14.17 -65.74
C ALA A 84 -29.40 -13.30 -65.47
N SER A 85 -28.15 -13.80 -65.41
CA SER A 85 -27.50 -15.06 -65.81
C SER A 85 -26.10 -15.13 -65.15
N GLY A 86 -25.47 -16.32 -65.11
CA GLY A 86 -24.01 -16.44 -64.95
C GLY A 86 -23.51 -17.41 -63.87
N ARG A 87 -22.99 -18.55 -64.33
CA ARG A 87 -22.27 -19.59 -63.57
C ARG A 87 -21.10 -19.02 -62.76
N ASP A 88 -20.90 -19.47 -61.52
CA ASP A 88 -19.73 -20.31 -61.18
C ASP A 88 -19.92 -20.99 -59.80
N SER A 89 -19.62 -22.28 -59.76
CA SER A 89 -19.76 -23.13 -58.59
C SER A 89 -18.40 -23.27 -57.90
N ASN A 90 -18.27 -22.77 -56.67
CA ASN A 90 -17.17 -23.22 -55.81
C ASN A 90 -17.60 -23.32 -54.35
N VAL A 91 -18.04 -24.53 -53.98
CA VAL A 91 -18.33 -24.94 -52.60
C VAL A 91 -17.00 -25.11 -51.85
N ARG A 92 -16.66 -24.17 -50.98
CA ARG A 92 -15.57 -24.37 -50.00
C ARG A 92 -16.06 -25.23 -48.84
N ARG A 93 -15.70 -26.51 -48.90
CA ARG A 93 -15.77 -27.51 -47.81
C ARG A 93 -15.02 -27.02 -46.57
N SER A 94 -15.66 -27.09 -45.40
CA SER A 94 -15.01 -26.99 -44.09
C SER A 94 -14.06 -28.19 -43.87
N PRO A 95 -12.86 -28.01 -43.29
CA PRO A 95 -11.98 -29.14 -43.00
C PRO A 95 -12.51 -29.94 -41.81
N ARG A 96 -12.73 -31.24 -42.04
CA ARG A 96 -13.04 -32.26 -41.02
C ARG A 96 -11.90 -32.35 -40.01
N LYS A 97 -12.30 -32.39 -38.73
CA LYS A 97 -11.48 -32.69 -37.56
C LYS A 97 -10.90 -34.12 -37.69
N ALA A 98 -9.57 -34.24 -37.68
CA ALA A 98 -8.88 -35.52 -37.62
C ALA A 98 -9.09 -36.19 -36.23
N PRO A 99 -9.11 -37.53 -36.15
CA PRO A 99 -9.19 -38.23 -34.87
C PRO A 99 -7.86 -38.08 -34.11
N LYS A 100 -7.93 -37.75 -32.82
CA LYS A 100 -6.76 -37.72 -31.94
C LYS A 100 -6.33 -39.15 -31.65
N LEU A 101 -5.04 -39.41 -31.86
CA LEU A 101 -4.33 -40.56 -31.30
C LEU A 101 -4.18 -40.35 -29.78
N ASP A 102 -4.34 -41.43 -29.04
CA ASP A 102 -4.20 -41.48 -27.59
C ASP A 102 -2.73 -41.33 -27.20
N ASP A 103 -2.34 -40.12 -26.79
CA ASP A 103 -1.09 -39.87 -26.07
C ASP A 103 -1.39 -39.83 -24.58
N ASP A 104 -0.95 -40.87 -23.86
CA ASP A 104 -0.80 -40.92 -22.40
C ASP A 104 0.21 -39.85 -21.94
N ALA A 105 -0.24 -38.60 -21.88
CA ALA A 105 0.47 -37.51 -21.22
C ALA A 105 0.14 -37.52 -19.71
N PRO A 106 1.14 -37.42 -18.81
CA PRO A 106 0.87 -37.43 -17.37
C PRO A 106 -0.06 -36.27 -17.00
N ALA A 107 -1.17 -36.61 -16.33
CA ALA A 107 -2.23 -35.68 -15.96
C ALA A 107 -1.65 -34.37 -15.38
N ALA A 108 -1.87 -33.26 -16.08
CA ALA A 108 -1.42 -31.94 -15.64
C ALA A 108 -1.84 -31.71 -14.17
N LYS A 109 -0.85 -31.42 -13.30
CA LYS A 109 -1.04 -31.21 -11.86
C LYS A 109 -2.20 -30.23 -11.63
N ARG A 110 -3.34 -30.72 -11.09
CA ARG A 110 -4.56 -29.92 -10.88
C ARG A 110 -4.30 -28.84 -9.83
N LYS A 111 -4.44 -27.57 -10.22
CA LYS A 111 -4.40 -26.42 -9.29
C LYS A 111 -5.69 -26.35 -8.47
N ALA A 112 -5.62 -25.74 -7.27
CA ALA A 112 -6.81 -25.42 -6.49
C ALA A 112 -7.82 -24.60 -7.33
N ARG A 113 -9.11 -24.82 -7.11
CA ARG A 113 -10.18 -24.08 -7.78
C ARG A 113 -10.48 -22.81 -6.98
N ARG A 114 -10.60 -21.66 -7.65
CA ARG A 114 -11.10 -20.43 -7.02
C ARG A 114 -12.59 -20.58 -6.70
N GLN A 115 -12.95 -20.44 -5.43
CA GLN A 115 -14.33 -20.51 -4.96
C GLN A 115 -14.55 -19.35 -3.99
N PRO A 116 -15.13 -18.23 -4.45
CA PRO A 116 -15.39 -17.08 -3.58
C PRO A 116 -16.53 -17.38 -2.59
N ALA A 117 -16.64 -16.53 -1.56
CA ALA A 117 -17.79 -16.52 -0.66
C ALA A 117 -19.11 -16.45 -1.45
N LYS A 118 -20.14 -17.16 -0.96
CA LYS A 118 -21.43 -17.25 -1.64
C LYS A 118 -22.48 -16.45 -0.90
N HIS A 119 -23.14 -15.55 -1.60
CA HIS A 119 -24.29 -14.81 -1.12
C HIS A 119 -25.57 -15.61 -1.39
N ILE A 120 -26.19 -16.16 -0.36
CA ILE A 120 -27.45 -16.91 -0.43
C ILE A 120 -28.60 -16.00 -0.04
N LYS A 121 -29.54 -15.80 -0.98
CA LYS A 121 -30.80 -15.12 -0.70
C LYS A 121 -31.80 -16.12 -0.15
N GLY A 122 -32.16 -15.99 1.12
CA GLY A 122 -33.21 -16.77 1.74
C GLY A 122 -34.60 -16.43 1.20
N PRO A 123 -35.60 -17.31 1.39
CA PRO A 123 -36.97 -17.11 0.92
C PRO A 123 -37.64 -15.84 1.49
N ASN A 124 -37.17 -15.32 2.63
CA ASN A 124 -37.69 -14.12 3.29
C ASN A 124 -36.88 -12.84 2.99
N GLY A 125 -35.95 -12.88 2.02
CA GLY A 125 -35.05 -11.75 1.73
C GLY A 125 -33.84 -11.62 2.67
N SER A 126 -33.66 -12.54 3.62
CA SER A 126 -32.45 -12.62 4.45
C SER A 126 -31.22 -12.97 3.60
N LEU A 127 -30.17 -12.16 3.67
CA LEU A 127 -28.88 -12.43 3.03
C LEU A 127 -28.00 -13.21 4.01
N SER A 128 -27.63 -14.44 3.65
CA SER A 128 -26.63 -15.23 4.38
C SER A 128 -25.41 -15.40 3.50
N VAL A 129 -24.22 -15.09 4.01
CA VAL A 129 -22.97 -15.26 3.26
C VAL A 129 -22.24 -16.50 3.78
N GLU A 130 -22.04 -17.49 2.92
CA GLU A 130 -21.18 -18.62 3.24
C GLU A 130 -19.71 -18.26 2.99
N PRO A 131 -18.82 -18.56 3.95
CA PRO A 131 -17.40 -18.26 3.78
C PRO A 131 -16.76 -19.13 2.68
N PRO A 132 -15.63 -18.71 2.10
CA PRO A 132 -14.89 -19.49 1.11
C PRO A 132 -14.44 -20.84 1.69
N PRO A 133 -14.40 -21.93 0.91
CA PRO A 133 -13.93 -23.22 1.41
C PRO A 133 -12.47 -23.14 1.87
N ASN A 134 -12.15 -23.83 2.97
CA ASN A 134 -10.83 -23.90 3.57
C ASN A 134 -10.23 -22.55 4.02
N TRP A 135 -11.02 -21.47 4.11
CA TRP A 135 -10.53 -20.15 4.51
C TRP A 135 -9.78 -20.19 5.85
N GLU A 136 -10.32 -20.93 6.83
CA GLU A 136 -9.77 -21.06 8.18
C GLU A 136 -8.42 -21.77 8.13
N ARG A 137 -8.35 -22.92 7.45
CA ARG A 137 -7.10 -23.64 7.21
C ARG A 137 -6.06 -22.77 6.51
N MET A 138 -6.46 -21.97 5.52
CA MET A 138 -5.55 -21.04 4.83
C MET A 138 -5.05 -19.94 5.76
N TYR A 139 -5.92 -19.41 6.61
CA TYR A 139 -5.59 -18.40 7.61
C TYR A 139 -4.59 -18.96 8.64
N ASP A 140 -4.83 -20.15 9.17
CA ASP A 140 -3.98 -20.80 10.16
C ASP A 140 -2.59 -21.11 9.63
N ILE A 141 -2.50 -21.66 8.42
CA ILE A 141 -1.20 -21.92 7.76
C ILE A 141 -0.45 -20.61 7.55
N THR A 142 -1.14 -19.55 7.12
CA THR A 142 -0.51 -18.23 6.93
C THR A 142 0.01 -17.67 8.25
N THR A 143 -0.77 -17.80 9.32
CA THR A 143 -0.40 -17.40 10.67
C THR A 143 0.81 -18.19 11.16
N ALA A 144 0.84 -19.51 10.95
CA ALA A 144 1.97 -20.36 11.31
C ALA A 144 3.24 -20.00 10.51
N MET A 145 3.12 -19.70 9.22
CA MET A 145 4.25 -19.21 8.42
C MET A 145 4.78 -17.87 8.93
N ARG A 146 3.90 -16.96 9.34
CA ARG A 146 4.29 -15.62 9.80
C ARG A 146 5.05 -15.63 11.12
N LYS A 147 4.85 -16.64 11.96
CA LYS A 147 5.67 -16.86 13.17
C LYS A 147 7.13 -17.20 12.87
N ARG A 148 7.47 -17.64 11.64
CA ARG A 148 8.82 -18.08 11.27
C ARG A 148 9.69 -16.98 10.66
N VAL A 149 9.08 -15.89 10.18
CA VAL A 149 9.77 -14.84 9.42
C VAL A 149 9.29 -13.48 9.87
N ILE A 150 10.21 -12.68 10.40
CA ILE A 150 9.97 -11.27 10.75
C ILE A 150 9.87 -10.45 9.47
N ALA A 151 8.84 -9.63 9.38
CA ALA A 151 8.58 -8.68 8.30
C ALA A 151 8.78 -7.24 8.80
N PRO A 152 9.01 -6.27 7.89
CA PRO A 152 9.07 -4.85 8.26
C PRO A 152 7.87 -4.36 9.10
N VAL A 153 6.65 -4.81 8.78
CA VAL A 153 5.45 -4.42 9.54
C VAL A 153 5.47 -4.86 11.01
N ASP A 154 6.19 -5.94 11.34
CA ASP A 154 6.27 -6.45 12.72
C ASP A 154 7.06 -5.52 13.65
N THR A 155 8.01 -4.78 13.09
CA THR A 155 8.96 -3.95 13.86
C THR A 155 8.77 -2.45 13.62
N MET A 156 8.21 -2.09 12.46
CA MET A 156 8.10 -0.73 11.96
C MET A 156 6.68 -0.43 11.44
N GLY A 157 5.70 -1.24 11.84
CA GLY A 157 4.29 -1.08 11.47
C GLY A 157 3.72 0.21 12.01
N CYS A 158 2.90 0.89 11.20
CA CYS A 158 2.44 2.24 11.52
C CYS A 158 1.61 2.35 12.81
N GLU A 159 0.98 1.25 13.22
CA GLU A 159 0.17 1.11 14.43
C GLU A 159 0.97 1.10 15.74
N SER A 160 2.27 0.79 15.69
CA SER A 160 3.12 0.63 16.87
C SER A 160 4.21 1.70 17.01
N LEU A 161 4.15 2.78 16.21
CA LEU A 161 5.19 3.82 16.19
C LEU A 161 4.97 4.98 17.16
N ALA A 162 3.83 5.03 17.86
CA ALA A 162 3.56 6.07 18.86
C ALA A 162 4.44 5.88 20.10
N GLU A 163 4.88 6.99 20.71
CA GLU A 163 5.65 6.98 21.97
C GLU A 163 4.77 6.55 23.16
N GLU A 164 5.10 5.43 23.82
CA GLU A 164 4.31 4.85 24.91
C GLU A 164 4.24 5.72 26.17
N ASP A 165 5.24 6.58 26.39
CA ASP A 165 5.36 7.48 27.55
C ASP A 165 4.57 8.79 27.39
N ARG A 166 3.93 9.00 26.25
CA ARG A 166 3.12 10.21 25.96
C ARG A 166 1.69 10.10 26.48
N SER A 167 0.99 11.23 26.48
CA SER A 167 -0.44 11.27 26.79
C SER A 167 -1.23 10.42 25.77
N PRO A 168 -2.39 9.84 26.15
CA PRO A 168 -3.22 9.11 25.19
C PRO A 168 -3.61 9.95 23.95
N GLN A 169 -3.83 11.26 24.12
CA GLN A 169 -4.15 12.17 23.02
C GLN A 169 -2.97 12.30 22.04
N ASP A 170 -1.74 12.44 22.55
CA ASP A 170 -0.55 12.50 21.71
C ASP A 170 -0.27 11.16 21.02
N GLN A 171 -0.44 10.03 21.71
CA GLN A 171 -0.29 8.70 21.11
C GLN A 171 -1.24 8.51 19.93
N ARG A 172 -2.50 8.94 20.07
CA ARG A 172 -3.50 8.91 18.99
C ARG A 172 -3.11 9.82 17.82
N LEU A 173 -2.65 11.03 18.10
CA LEU A 173 -2.15 11.96 17.08
C LEU A 173 -0.96 11.36 16.33
N GLN A 174 0.03 10.81 17.04
CA GLN A 174 1.20 10.17 16.45
C GLN A 174 0.80 8.98 15.56
N THR A 175 -0.16 8.16 16.01
CA THR A 175 -0.73 7.06 15.23
C THR A 175 -1.38 7.55 13.94
N LEU A 176 -2.18 8.62 14.00
CA LEU A 176 -2.79 9.24 12.82
C LEU A 176 -1.72 9.75 11.83
N VAL A 177 -0.73 10.50 12.31
CA VAL A 177 0.34 11.03 11.47
C VAL A 177 1.18 9.90 10.86
N SER A 178 1.49 8.85 11.62
CA SER A 178 2.17 7.64 11.14
C SER A 178 1.44 7.03 9.94
N LEU A 179 0.11 6.85 10.05
CA LEU A 179 -0.73 6.36 8.96
C LEU A 179 -0.73 7.30 7.76
N MET A 180 -0.77 8.63 7.96
CA MET A 180 -0.69 9.62 6.87
C MET A 180 0.64 9.53 6.12
N LEU A 181 1.75 9.38 6.85
CA LEU A 181 3.09 9.22 6.29
C LEU A 181 3.26 7.88 5.57
N SER A 182 2.60 6.80 6.03
CA SER A 182 2.67 5.46 5.44
C SER A 182 2.19 5.37 3.99
N SER A 183 1.29 6.26 3.58
CA SER A 183 0.68 6.18 2.25
C SER A 183 1.74 6.22 1.14
N GLN A 184 1.81 5.14 0.34
CA GLN A 184 2.81 4.97 -0.72
C GLN A 184 4.28 5.14 -0.25
N THR A 185 4.57 4.78 0.99
CA THR A 185 5.91 4.84 1.60
C THR A 185 6.21 3.51 2.27
N LYS A 186 7.47 3.07 2.25
CA LYS A 186 7.88 1.83 2.94
C LYS A 186 7.88 2.03 4.45
N ASP A 187 7.49 1.01 5.19
CA ASP A 187 7.44 1.02 6.66
C ASP A 187 8.75 1.51 7.30
N THR A 188 9.90 1.09 6.80
CA THR A 188 11.22 1.53 7.31
C THR A 188 11.47 3.03 7.14
N VAL A 189 10.97 3.63 6.05
CA VAL A 189 11.09 5.06 5.80
C VAL A 189 10.09 5.83 6.66
N THR A 190 8.88 5.31 6.82
CA THR A 190 7.87 5.89 7.71
C THR A 190 8.33 5.88 9.16
N ALA A 191 8.87 4.76 9.66
CA ALA A 191 9.42 4.67 11.01
C ALA A 191 10.59 5.63 11.23
N ALA A 192 11.49 5.77 10.26
CA ALA A 192 12.57 6.76 10.35
C ALA A 192 12.03 8.20 10.41
N ALA A 193 10.99 8.52 9.64
CA ALA A 193 10.36 9.84 9.68
C ALA A 193 9.62 10.10 11.00
N MET A 194 8.91 9.09 11.53
CA MET A 194 8.27 9.17 12.85
C MET A 194 9.30 9.46 13.95
N ARG A 195 10.41 8.70 13.98
CA ARG A 195 11.52 8.96 14.92
C ARG A 195 12.11 10.36 14.76
N ASN A 196 12.26 10.83 13.52
CA ASN A 196 12.77 12.17 13.27
C ASN A 196 11.85 13.26 13.85
N LEU A 197 10.53 13.09 13.72
CA LEU A 197 9.54 13.99 14.33
C LEU A 197 9.60 13.91 15.87
N GLN A 198 9.67 12.71 16.45
CA GLN A 198 9.76 12.49 17.89
C GLN A 198 10.98 13.18 18.51
N GLN A 199 12.13 13.12 17.83
CA GLN A 199 13.40 13.62 18.34
C GLN A 199 13.63 15.11 18.07
N ASN A 200 13.12 15.64 16.96
CA ASN A 200 13.51 16.95 16.46
C ASN A 200 12.37 17.98 16.40
N LEU A 201 11.13 17.61 16.73
CA LEU A 201 10.07 18.63 16.91
C LEU A 201 10.28 19.39 18.22
N PRO A 202 10.35 20.74 18.18
CA PRO A 202 10.42 21.54 19.39
C PRO A 202 9.18 21.31 20.27
N GLY A 203 9.37 21.02 21.55
CA GLY A 203 8.27 20.70 22.48
C GLY A 203 7.78 19.25 22.43
N GLY A 204 8.41 18.39 21.62
CA GLY A 204 8.04 17.00 21.44
C GLY A 204 7.00 16.79 20.34
N PHE A 205 6.63 15.54 20.09
CA PHE A 205 5.66 15.23 19.03
C PHE A 205 4.22 15.24 19.58
N CYS A 206 3.70 16.46 19.74
CA CYS A 206 2.33 16.75 20.17
C CYS A 206 1.63 17.70 19.19
N LEU A 207 0.33 17.96 19.41
CA LEU A 207 -0.48 18.81 18.53
C LEU A 207 0.07 20.24 18.45
N GLN A 208 0.44 20.83 19.60
CA GLN A 208 0.94 22.19 19.68
C GLN A 208 2.21 22.37 18.85
N SER A 209 3.15 21.42 18.95
CA SER A 209 4.37 21.42 18.14
C SER A 209 4.10 21.32 16.64
N LEU A 210 3.09 20.55 16.20
CA LEU A 210 2.68 20.51 14.79
C LEU A 210 2.05 21.84 14.32
N LEU A 211 1.36 22.56 15.19
CA LEU A 211 0.80 23.88 14.90
C LEU A 211 1.89 24.94 14.79
N ASP A 212 2.89 24.90 15.67
CA ASP A 212 3.92 25.93 15.79
C ASP A 212 5.08 25.74 14.81
N VAL A 213 5.41 24.50 14.44
CA VAL A 213 6.51 24.23 13.50
C VAL A 213 6.25 24.87 12.14
N ASP A 214 7.28 25.49 11.57
CA ASP A 214 7.19 26.04 10.22
C ASP A 214 6.95 24.93 9.18
N PRO A 215 6.10 25.15 8.14
CA PRO A 215 5.86 24.15 7.12
C PRO A 215 7.12 23.63 6.42
N ASP A 216 8.13 24.47 6.15
CA ASP A 216 9.36 24.05 5.47
C ASP A 216 10.21 23.18 6.40
N GLN A 217 10.27 23.52 7.70
CA GLN A 217 10.94 22.69 8.70
C GLN A 217 10.24 21.33 8.87
N LEU A 218 8.90 21.31 8.95
CA LEU A 218 8.15 20.04 9.00
C LEU A 218 8.42 19.21 7.74
N ASN A 219 8.46 19.85 6.57
CA ASN A 219 8.74 19.20 5.30
C ASN A 219 10.12 18.54 5.28
N GLU A 220 11.15 19.21 5.81
CA GLU A 220 12.50 18.69 5.95
C GLU A 220 12.52 17.46 6.86
N LEU A 221 11.83 17.51 8.00
CA LEU A 221 11.75 16.40 8.95
C LEU A 221 11.16 15.12 8.32
N ILE A 222 10.22 15.27 7.38
CA ILE A 222 9.61 14.14 6.66
C ILE A 222 10.12 13.98 5.22
N GLY A 223 11.21 14.65 4.84
CA GLY A 223 11.63 14.80 3.44
C GLY A 223 11.96 13.49 2.70
N LYS A 224 12.23 12.40 3.44
CA LYS A 224 12.46 11.06 2.86
C LYS A 224 11.16 10.32 2.52
N VAL A 225 10.03 10.77 3.04
CA VAL A 225 8.70 10.17 2.82
C VAL A 225 8.22 10.49 1.40
N GLY A 226 7.60 9.51 0.74
CA GLY A 226 7.02 9.73 -0.59
C GLY A 226 5.91 10.79 -0.53
N PHE A 227 5.91 11.74 -1.47
CA PHE A 227 4.94 12.84 -1.52
C PHE A 227 4.96 13.77 -0.28
N HIS A 228 6.12 13.94 0.38
CA HIS A 228 6.27 14.75 1.60
C HIS A 228 5.71 16.17 1.48
N ASN A 229 5.85 16.85 0.32
CA ASN A 229 5.27 18.18 0.08
C ASN A 229 3.77 18.25 0.30
N THR A 230 3.02 17.29 -0.24
CA THR A 230 1.57 17.23 -0.06
C THR A 230 1.22 16.81 1.37
N LYS A 231 1.95 15.84 1.93
CA LYS A 231 1.74 15.36 3.29
C LYS A 231 1.97 16.44 4.34
N THR A 232 2.96 17.32 4.15
CA THR A 232 3.22 18.48 5.02
C THR A 232 1.97 19.35 5.11
N LYS A 233 1.38 19.71 3.96
CA LYS A 233 0.14 20.50 3.90
C LYS A 233 -1.01 19.80 4.60
N TYR A 234 -1.18 18.51 4.37
CA TYR A 234 -2.23 17.73 5.04
C TYR A 234 -2.03 17.68 6.56
N ILE A 235 -0.82 17.41 7.05
CA ILE A 235 -0.54 17.34 8.49
C ILE A 235 -0.81 18.70 9.16
N LYS A 236 -0.35 19.81 8.56
CA LYS A 236 -0.64 21.17 9.08
C LYS A 236 -2.14 21.45 9.10
N ASN A 237 -2.86 21.14 8.03
CA ASN A 237 -4.31 21.36 7.97
C ASN A 237 -5.06 20.49 8.98
N VAL A 238 -4.66 19.22 9.13
CA VAL A 238 -5.21 18.33 10.16
C VAL A 238 -4.99 18.95 11.53
N ALA A 239 -3.78 19.37 11.88
CA ALA A 239 -3.50 19.96 13.18
C ALA A 239 -4.43 21.15 13.50
N THR A 240 -4.66 22.05 12.53
CA THR A 240 -5.61 23.16 12.65
C THR A 240 -7.05 22.66 12.87
N ILE A 241 -7.50 21.70 12.07
CA ILE A 241 -8.85 21.12 12.18
C ILE A 241 -9.06 20.44 13.54
N LEU A 242 -8.06 19.71 14.06
CA LEU A 242 -8.17 19.03 15.35
C LEU A 242 -8.34 20.05 16.49
N ARG A 243 -7.54 21.13 16.48
CA ARG A 243 -7.66 22.22 17.45
C ARG A 243 -9.04 22.87 17.42
N GLU A 244 -9.57 23.14 16.22
CA GLU A 244 -10.78 23.95 16.04
C GLU A 244 -12.08 23.14 16.20
N ASN A 245 -12.10 21.90 15.69
CA ASN A 245 -13.34 21.14 15.53
C ASN A 245 -13.41 19.86 16.39
N PHE A 246 -12.28 19.42 16.97
CA PHE A 246 -12.20 18.12 17.67
C PHE A 246 -11.55 18.22 19.06
N ASN A 247 -11.60 19.39 19.69
CA ASN A 247 -11.07 19.61 21.05
C ASN A 247 -9.61 19.15 21.20
N SER A 248 -8.80 19.38 20.17
CA SER A 248 -7.38 19.00 20.09
C SER A 248 -7.09 17.49 20.10
N ASP A 249 -8.08 16.63 19.92
CA ASP A 249 -7.90 15.18 19.75
C ASP A 249 -8.30 14.73 18.33
N ILE A 250 -7.94 13.51 17.95
CA ILE A 250 -8.42 12.93 16.70
C ILE A 250 -9.91 12.56 16.80
N PRO A 251 -10.67 12.53 15.69
CA PRO A 251 -12.04 12.04 15.71
C PRO A 251 -12.13 10.57 16.16
N ASN A 252 -13.21 10.23 16.87
CA ASN A 252 -13.50 8.88 17.39
C ASN A 252 -14.55 8.12 16.56
N SER A 253 -14.68 8.49 15.28
CA SER A 253 -15.57 7.87 14.30
C SER A 253 -14.88 7.76 12.93
N ILE A 254 -15.30 6.78 12.13
CA ILE A 254 -14.77 6.57 10.78
C ILE A 254 -15.05 7.79 9.89
N GLU A 255 -16.27 8.33 9.94
CA GLU A 255 -16.69 9.49 9.16
C GLU A 255 -15.87 10.73 9.54
N GLY A 256 -15.62 10.91 10.85
CA GLY A 256 -14.78 12.00 11.35
C GLY A 256 -13.35 11.88 10.85
N LEU A 257 -12.74 10.69 10.93
CA LEU A 257 -11.37 10.47 10.44
C LEU A 257 -11.27 10.66 8.92
N VAL A 258 -12.23 10.15 8.14
CA VAL A 258 -12.25 10.33 6.67
C VAL A 258 -12.49 11.79 6.26
N SER A 259 -13.08 12.61 7.13
CA SER A 259 -13.23 14.05 6.85
C SER A 259 -11.90 14.82 6.87
N LEU A 260 -10.85 14.24 7.48
CA LEU A 260 -9.54 14.87 7.57
C LEU A 260 -8.79 14.80 6.23
N PRO A 261 -8.13 15.90 5.79
CA PRO A 261 -7.43 15.92 4.53
C PRO A 261 -6.28 14.90 4.50
N GLY A 262 -6.26 14.08 3.46
CA GLY A 262 -5.24 13.04 3.28
C GLY A 262 -5.54 11.72 4.02
N VAL A 263 -6.68 11.61 4.71
CA VAL A 263 -7.12 10.38 5.38
C VAL A 263 -8.18 9.67 4.55
N GLY A 264 -7.88 8.45 4.11
CA GLY A 264 -8.83 7.60 3.38
C GLY A 264 -9.48 6.54 4.28
N PRO A 265 -10.49 5.80 3.78
CA PRO A 265 -11.20 4.78 4.56
C PRO A 265 -10.30 3.73 5.21
N LYS A 266 -9.31 3.17 4.49
CA LYS A 266 -8.30 2.25 5.06
C LYS A 266 -7.66 2.85 6.32
N MET A 267 -7.20 4.10 6.22
CA MET A 267 -6.49 4.75 7.31
C MET A 267 -7.43 5.00 8.49
N ALA A 268 -8.69 5.35 8.23
CA ALA A 268 -9.68 5.53 9.28
C ALA A 268 -9.93 4.23 10.07
N TYR A 269 -10.12 3.10 9.40
CA TYR A 269 -10.30 1.81 10.09
C TYR A 269 -9.07 1.37 10.88
N LEU A 270 -7.87 1.50 10.29
CA LEU A 270 -6.63 1.19 11.02
C LEU A 270 -6.42 2.14 12.20
N CYS A 271 -6.75 3.42 12.05
CA CYS A 271 -6.65 4.40 13.12
C CYS A 271 -7.65 4.11 14.24
N MET A 272 -8.91 3.77 13.94
CA MET A 272 -9.87 3.36 14.98
C MET A 272 -9.40 2.12 15.75
N SER A 273 -8.82 1.15 15.05
CA SER A 273 -8.29 -0.05 15.69
C SER A 273 -7.08 0.27 16.57
N ALA A 274 -6.05 0.92 16.05
CA ALA A 274 -4.79 1.18 16.76
C ALA A 274 -4.90 2.29 17.83
N ALA A 275 -5.62 3.36 17.53
CA ALA A 275 -5.66 4.56 18.37
C ALA A 275 -6.79 4.52 19.41
N TRP A 276 -7.90 3.83 19.10
CA TRP A 276 -9.08 3.74 19.97
C TRP A 276 -9.38 2.33 20.47
N GLY A 277 -8.63 1.30 20.03
CA GLY A 277 -8.89 -0.09 20.40
C GLY A 277 -10.23 -0.62 19.86
N ARG A 278 -10.72 -0.06 18.74
CA ARG A 278 -12.04 -0.37 18.19
C ARG A 278 -11.96 -0.86 16.75
N ASP A 279 -12.23 -2.14 16.56
CA ASP A 279 -12.32 -2.77 15.24
C ASP A 279 -13.69 -2.54 14.58
N ASP A 280 -13.96 -1.30 14.20
CA ASP A 280 -15.22 -0.90 13.55
C ASP A 280 -15.32 -1.41 12.10
N GLY A 281 -14.20 -1.85 11.51
CA GLY A 281 -14.13 -2.43 10.17
C GLY A 281 -12.71 -2.84 9.78
N ILE A 282 -12.57 -3.49 8.62
CA ILE A 282 -11.28 -4.01 8.16
C ILE A 282 -10.55 -2.94 7.33
N GLY A 283 -9.36 -2.53 7.78
CA GLY A 283 -8.48 -1.65 7.01
C GLY A 283 -7.85 -2.36 5.81
N VAL A 284 -8.52 -2.39 4.66
CA VAL A 284 -8.01 -3.10 3.48
C VAL A 284 -6.98 -2.28 2.72
N ASP A 285 -5.79 -2.85 2.54
CA ASP A 285 -4.72 -2.25 1.75
C ASP A 285 -4.40 -3.05 0.47
N VAL A 286 -3.33 -2.66 -0.22
CA VAL A 286 -2.89 -3.33 -1.45
C VAL A 286 -2.45 -4.78 -1.22
N HIS A 287 -1.97 -5.14 -0.03
CA HIS A 287 -1.58 -6.50 0.32
C HIS A 287 -2.81 -7.35 0.57
N VAL A 288 -3.70 -6.92 1.48
CA VAL A 288 -4.97 -7.60 1.78
C VAL A 288 -5.76 -7.78 0.50
N HIS A 289 -6.05 -6.71 -0.23
CA HIS A 289 -6.81 -6.74 -1.47
C HIS A 289 -6.22 -7.72 -2.49
N ARG A 290 -4.90 -7.64 -2.75
CA ARG A 290 -4.25 -8.52 -3.72
C ARG A 290 -4.30 -9.98 -3.28
N ILE A 291 -3.94 -10.27 -2.04
CA ILE A 291 -3.72 -11.64 -1.56
C ILE A 291 -5.05 -12.39 -1.46
N THR A 292 -6.09 -11.78 -0.92
CA THR A 292 -7.40 -12.45 -0.78
C THR A 292 -8.08 -12.67 -2.13
N ASN A 293 -7.88 -11.78 -3.12
CA ASN A 293 -8.28 -12.03 -4.51
C ASN A 293 -7.44 -13.14 -5.19
N LEU A 294 -6.15 -13.28 -4.85
CA LEU A 294 -5.30 -14.39 -5.32
C LEU A 294 -5.71 -15.72 -4.70
N TRP A 295 -6.08 -15.74 -3.42
CA TRP A 295 -6.65 -16.90 -2.75
C TRP A 295 -8.04 -17.27 -3.29
N GLY A 296 -8.70 -16.30 -3.92
CA GLY A 296 -10.03 -16.49 -4.50
C GLY A 296 -11.12 -16.47 -3.45
N TRP A 297 -10.88 -15.85 -2.30
CA TRP A 297 -11.89 -15.61 -1.26
C TRP A 297 -13.02 -14.71 -1.77
N HIS A 298 -12.70 -13.79 -2.67
CA HIS A 298 -13.65 -12.94 -3.38
C HIS A 298 -13.10 -12.54 -4.76
N LYS A 299 -13.92 -11.84 -5.54
CA LYS A 299 -13.53 -11.24 -6.83
C LYS A 299 -14.01 -9.80 -6.87
N THR A 300 -13.14 -8.88 -6.47
CA THR A 300 -13.47 -7.46 -6.24
C THR A 300 -12.55 -6.57 -7.03
N ALA A 301 -13.03 -5.41 -7.48
CA ALA A 301 -12.23 -4.48 -8.28
C ALA A 301 -11.45 -3.46 -7.45
N ASN A 302 -11.86 -3.20 -6.20
CA ASN A 302 -11.25 -2.19 -5.33
C ASN A 302 -11.24 -2.64 -3.86
N ALA A 303 -10.52 -1.89 -3.03
CA ALA A 303 -10.31 -2.19 -1.62
C ALA A 303 -11.61 -2.12 -0.79
N GLU A 304 -12.50 -1.17 -1.05
CA GLU A 304 -13.79 -1.08 -0.34
C GLU A 304 -14.69 -2.27 -0.61
N GLN A 305 -14.75 -2.75 -1.85
CA GLN A 305 -15.46 -3.99 -2.18
C GLN A 305 -14.83 -5.19 -1.45
N THR A 306 -13.50 -5.27 -1.38
CA THR A 306 -12.83 -6.31 -0.59
C THR A 306 -13.20 -6.22 0.89
N ARG A 307 -13.24 -5.01 1.46
CA ARG A 307 -13.63 -4.79 2.86
C ARG A 307 -15.04 -5.33 3.11
N SER A 308 -16.02 -4.86 2.36
CA SER A 308 -17.41 -5.33 2.48
C SER A 308 -17.55 -6.84 2.32
N GLU A 309 -16.82 -7.45 1.37
CA GLU A 309 -16.86 -8.90 1.19
C GLU A 309 -16.22 -9.64 2.37
N LEU A 310 -15.06 -9.20 2.87
CA LEU A 310 -14.42 -9.82 4.04
C LEU A 310 -15.28 -9.70 5.29
N GLU A 311 -15.81 -8.51 5.58
CA GLU A 311 -16.67 -8.26 6.75
C GLU A 311 -17.97 -9.08 6.71
N SER A 312 -18.42 -9.50 5.54
CA SER A 312 -19.67 -10.26 5.40
C SER A 312 -19.59 -11.71 5.88
N TRP A 313 -18.38 -12.28 6.03
CA TRP A 313 -18.21 -13.68 6.43
C TRP A 313 -17.03 -13.96 7.37
N LEU A 314 -16.01 -13.09 7.42
CA LEU A 314 -14.85 -13.27 8.28
C LEU A 314 -15.24 -12.99 9.75
N PRO A 315 -14.94 -13.89 10.70
CA PRO A 315 -15.24 -13.65 12.11
C PRO A 315 -14.62 -12.36 12.64
N ARG A 316 -15.36 -11.64 13.50
CA ARG A 316 -14.99 -10.29 13.96
C ARG A 316 -13.69 -10.28 14.73
N GLU A 317 -13.36 -11.37 15.39
CA GLU A 317 -12.13 -11.60 16.15
C GLU A 317 -10.89 -11.56 15.25
N LYS A 318 -11.05 -11.74 13.93
CA LYS A 318 -9.96 -11.72 12.96
C LYS A 318 -9.78 -10.37 12.27
N TRP A 319 -10.65 -9.40 12.52
CA TRP A 319 -10.64 -8.11 11.81
C TRP A 319 -9.41 -7.26 12.16
N HIS A 320 -9.00 -7.27 13.44
CA HIS A 320 -7.80 -6.61 13.91
C HIS A 320 -6.54 -7.18 13.23
N GLU A 321 -6.38 -8.50 13.30
CA GLU A 321 -5.13 -9.19 12.93
C GLU A 321 -4.92 -9.32 11.41
N ILE A 322 -5.99 -9.37 10.61
CA ILE A 322 -5.89 -9.75 9.19
C ILE A 322 -5.05 -8.79 8.36
N ASN A 323 -5.09 -7.49 8.64
CA ASN A 323 -4.26 -6.53 7.91
C ASN A 323 -2.78 -6.82 8.17
N HIS A 324 -2.37 -6.80 9.43
CA HIS A 324 -0.99 -7.03 9.85
C HIS A 324 -0.44 -8.36 9.32
N LEU A 325 -1.25 -9.43 9.44
CA LEU A 325 -0.92 -10.76 8.94
C LEU A 325 -0.59 -10.74 7.44
N LEU A 326 -1.48 -10.17 6.62
CA LEU A 326 -1.36 -10.20 5.16
C LEU A 326 -0.36 -9.19 4.62
N VAL A 327 -0.16 -8.06 5.29
CA VAL A 327 0.92 -7.11 4.98
C VAL A 327 2.25 -7.83 5.11
N GLY A 328 2.54 -8.40 6.28
CA GLY A 328 3.81 -9.10 6.51
C GLY A 328 3.99 -10.32 5.60
N PHE A 329 2.91 -11.08 5.34
CA PHE A 329 2.96 -12.20 4.39
C PHE A 329 3.24 -11.72 2.96
N GLY A 330 2.68 -10.59 2.57
CA GLY A 330 2.90 -9.97 1.26
C GLY A 330 4.25 -9.25 1.12
N GLN A 331 4.90 -8.90 2.23
CA GLN A 331 6.26 -8.33 2.27
C GLN A 331 7.34 -9.41 2.19
N THR A 332 7.05 -10.64 2.63
CA THR A 332 8.06 -11.71 2.77
C THR A 332 7.89 -12.85 1.77
N ILE A 333 6.67 -13.36 1.57
CA ILE A 333 6.39 -14.57 0.77
C ILE A 333 5.56 -14.25 -0.48
N CYS A 334 4.37 -13.66 -0.30
CA CYS A 334 3.43 -13.37 -1.40
C CYS A 334 3.67 -12.01 -2.04
N LEU A 335 4.92 -11.80 -2.50
CA LEU A 335 5.38 -10.56 -3.11
C LEU A 335 4.52 -10.12 -4.31
N PRO A 336 4.36 -8.81 -4.58
CA PRO A 336 3.61 -8.33 -5.74
C PRO A 336 4.21 -8.82 -7.07
N VAL A 337 5.54 -8.90 -7.13
CA VAL A 337 6.32 -9.43 -8.26
C VAL A 337 7.25 -10.52 -7.74
N GLY A 338 7.36 -11.64 -8.45
CA GLY A 338 8.22 -12.75 -8.02
C GLY A 338 7.75 -13.47 -6.75
N ARG A 339 6.45 -13.80 -6.67
CA ARG A 339 5.86 -14.56 -5.55
C ARG A 339 6.71 -15.81 -5.24
N ARG A 340 7.09 -15.98 -3.98
CA ARG A 340 7.90 -17.12 -3.51
C ARG A 340 7.03 -18.34 -3.22
N CYS A 341 6.27 -18.81 -4.23
CA CYS A 341 5.36 -19.94 -4.05
C CYS A 341 6.06 -21.25 -3.67
N GLY A 342 7.37 -21.39 -3.90
CA GLY A 342 8.14 -22.55 -3.44
C GLY A 342 8.40 -22.57 -1.93
N GLU A 343 8.32 -21.42 -1.25
CA GLU A 343 8.48 -21.27 0.20
C GLU A 343 7.12 -21.11 0.92
N CYS A 344 6.01 -21.35 0.21
CA CYS A 344 4.66 -21.06 0.69
C CYS A 344 3.91 -22.37 0.97
N ASP A 345 3.62 -22.64 2.25
CA ASP A 345 2.92 -23.85 2.68
C ASP A 345 1.52 -23.97 2.06
N LEU A 346 0.84 -22.84 1.77
CA LEU A 346 -0.44 -22.84 1.03
C LEU A 346 -0.31 -23.38 -0.40
N ALA A 347 0.84 -23.18 -1.03
CA ALA A 347 1.11 -23.72 -2.37
C ALA A 347 1.47 -25.20 -2.27
N THR A 348 2.25 -25.60 -1.26
CA THR A 348 2.62 -27.00 -0.97
C THR A 348 1.38 -27.85 -0.68
N GLU A 349 0.47 -27.37 0.16
CA GLU A 349 -0.82 -28.01 0.48
C GLU A 349 -1.86 -27.87 -0.66
N LYS A 350 -1.51 -27.20 -1.77
CA LYS A 350 -2.38 -26.99 -2.94
C LYS A 350 -3.68 -26.25 -2.61
N LEU A 351 -3.68 -25.41 -1.56
CA LEU A 351 -4.82 -24.59 -1.17
C LEU A 351 -4.88 -23.28 -1.96
N CYS A 352 -3.74 -22.73 -2.38
CA CYS A 352 -3.71 -21.47 -3.14
C CYS A 352 -3.97 -21.69 -4.65
N PRO A 353 -5.09 -21.21 -5.21
CA PRO A 353 -5.41 -21.39 -6.64
C PRO A 353 -4.51 -20.56 -7.56
N SER A 354 -3.83 -19.55 -7.03
CA SER A 354 -2.93 -18.65 -7.77
C SER A 354 -1.45 -19.01 -7.61
N ALA A 355 -1.15 -20.15 -7.02
CA ALA A 355 0.22 -20.65 -6.90
C ALA A 355 0.88 -20.76 -8.30
N VAL A 356 2.09 -20.22 -8.40
CA VAL A 356 2.91 -20.29 -9.62
C VAL A 356 3.86 -21.46 -9.45
N ALA A 357 3.77 -22.45 -10.35
CA ALA A 357 4.67 -23.59 -10.35
C ALA A 357 6.01 -23.17 -10.99
N GLY A 358 7.13 -23.44 -10.31
CA GLY A 358 8.43 -23.50 -10.98
C GLY A 358 9.34 -22.27 -10.97
N SER A 359 9.45 -21.51 -9.88
CA SER A 359 10.69 -20.75 -9.68
C SER A 359 11.00 -20.58 -8.19
N PRO A 360 11.98 -21.32 -7.64
CA PRO A 360 12.62 -20.87 -6.41
C PRO A 360 13.31 -19.55 -6.76
N VAL A 361 12.69 -18.43 -6.40
CA VAL A 361 13.40 -17.15 -6.43
C VAL A 361 14.50 -17.30 -5.39
N LYS A 362 15.75 -17.51 -5.84
CA LYS A 362 16.89 -17.61 -4.94
C LYS A 362 16.90 -16.34 -4.08
N ARG A 363 16.87 -16.49 -2.75
CA ARG A 363 17.10 -15.39 -1.82
C ARG A 363 18.48 -14.81 -2.13
N LYS A 364 18.58 -13.52 -2.45
CA LYS A 364 19.88 -12.86 -2.46
C LYS A 364 20.09 -12.31 -1.06
N VAL A 365 21.07 -12.87 -0.39
CA VAL A 365 21.59 -12.37 0.88
C VAL A 365 22.71 -11.39 0.54
N LYS A 366 22.60 -10.15 1.00
CA LYS A 366 23.70 -9.18 0.96
C LYS A 366 24.38 -9.21 2.33
N LYS A 367 25.64 -9.67 2.38
CA LYS A 367 26.48 -9.51 3.58
C LYS A 367 26.87 -8.04 3.74
N GLU A 368 26.57 -7.46 4.89
CA GLU A 368 26.97 -6.10 5.25
C GLU A 368 27.68 -6.16 6.61
N VAL A 369 28.90 -5.64 6.68
CA VAL A 369 29.71 -5.64 7.91
C VAL A 369 29.46 -4.29 8.61
N GLU A 370 28.84 -4.32 9.80
CA GLU A 370 28.68 -3.13 10.65
C GLU A 370 29.88 -3.07 11.62
N LEU A 371 30.70 -2.01 11.55
CA LEU A 371 31.68 -1.69 12.59
C LEU A 371 30.96 -0.99 13.75
N LYS A 372 30.99 -1.59 14.95
CA LYS A 372 30.66 -0.88 16.18
C LYS A 372 31.95 -0.33 16.78
N VAL A 373 32.06 1.00 16.83
CA VAL A 373 33.13 1.70 17.54
C VAL A 373 32.52 2.29 18.81
N GLU A 374 32.91 1.81 19.98
CA GLU A 374 32.49 2.40 21.25
C GLU A 374 33.20 3.75 21.49
N PRO A 375 32.52 4.75 22.07
CA PRO A 375 33.13 6.04 22.36
C PRO A 375 34.15 5.95 23.51
N LYS A 376 35.33 6.54 23.29
CA LYS A 376 36.46 6.60 24.24
C LYS A 376 36.05 7.19 25.59
N ARG A 377 36.52 6.59 26.69
CA ARG A 377 36.82 7.30 27.93
C ARG A 377 38.30 7.70 27.90
N GLU A 378 38.61 8.92 28.33
CA GLU A 378 39.99 9.44 28.36
C GLU A 378 40.88 8.53 29.23
N GLY A 379 41.91 7.93 28.62
CA GLY A 379 43.01 7.29 29.36
C GLY A 379 43.60 6.01 28.78
N ASP A 380 42.89 5.23 27.97
CA ASP A 380 43.38 3.91 27.51
C ASP A 380 43.60 3.81 25.99
N SER A 381 44.71 3.18 25.61
CA SER A 381 45.25 3.09 24.25
C SER A 381 44.91 1.78 23.51
N VAL A 382 43.68 1.29 23.62
CA VAL A 382 43.21 0.17 22.78
C VAL A 382 41.79 0.41 22.24
N VAL A 383 41.68 0.52 20.91
CA VAL A 383 40.40 0.51 20.19
C VAL A 383 39.96 -0.94 20.05
N LYS A 384 38.86 -1.33 20.70
CA LYS A 384 38.22 -2.62 20.44
C LYS A 384 37.32 -2.46 19.21
N GLU A 385 37.80 -2.90 18.05
CA GLU A 385 37.02 -2.98 16.81
C GLU A 385 36.26 -4.31 16.79
N GLU A 386 34.93 -4.25 16.98
CA GLU A 386 34.07 -5.44 16.87
C GLU A 386 33.36 -5.42 15.51
N PHE A 387 33.66 -6.42 14.69
CA PHE A 387 33.04 -6.62 13.38
C PHE A 387 31.84 -7.56 13.53
N THR A 388 30.62 -7.06 13.34
CA THR A 388 29.44 -7.94 13.25
C THR A 388 29.07 -8.15 11.79
N GLU A 389 29.10 -9.40 11.31
CA GLU A 389 28.53 -9.76 10.01
C GLU A 389 27.00 -9.78 10.11
N VAL A 390 26.31 -8.87 9.41
CA VAL A 390 24.85 -8.85 9.33
C VAL A 390 24.43 -9.33 7.95
N GLU A 391 23.72 -10.46 7.90
CA GLU A 391 23.09 -10.94 6.68
C GLU A 391 21.76 -10.21 6.47
N LYS A 392 21.67 -9.41 5.39
CA LYS A 392 20.42 -8.74 5.00
C LYS A 392 19.84 -9.42 3.78
N ASP A 393 18.62 -9.95 3.93
CA ASP A 393 17.84 -10.46 2.79
C ASP A 393 17.38 -9.32 1.87
N ASP A 394 17.01 -9.63 0.62
CA ASP A 394 16.38 -8.69 -0.34
C ASP A 394 15.17 -7.90 0.20
N VAL A 395 14.60 -8.35 1.32
CA VAL A 395 13.44 -7.73 2.01
C VAL A 395 13.90 -6.73 3.10
N GLY A 396 15.21 -6.56 3.31
CA GLY A 396 15.77 -5.65 4.32
C GLY A 396 15.66 -6.17 5.76
N VAL A 397 15.36 -7.46 5.94
CA VAL A 397 15.30 -8.12 7.24
C VAL A 397 16.72 -8.41 7.70
N LYS A 398 17.09 -7.95 8.91
CA LYS A 398 18.33 -8.35 9.58
C LYS A 398 18.16 -9.81 10.03
N ILE A 399 18.95 -10.72 9.49
CA ILE A 399 19.09 -12.07 10.01
C ILE A 399 20.28 -12.01 10.96
N GLU A 400 20.04 -12.21 12.25
CA GLU A 400 21.15 -12.40 13.20
C GLU A 400 21.75 -13.78 12.94
N ALA A 401 23.01 -13.82 12.53
CA ALA A 401 23.78 -15.04 12.45
C ALA A 401 24.48 -15.24 13.81
N GLU A 402 24.17 -16.34 14.51
CA GLU A 402 25.02 -16.82 15.59
C GLU A 402 26.35 -17.26 14.97
N SER A 403 27.39 -16.45 15.15
CA SER A 403 28.76 -16.85 14.86
C SER A 403 29.22 -17.87 15.90
N ALA A 404 29.42 -19.11 15.46
CA ALA A 404 30.18 -20.12 16.19
C ALA A 404 31.59 -19.60 16.51
N GLU A 405 32.04 -19.81 17.75
CA GLU A 405 33.31 -19.38 18.31
C GLU A 405 34.49 -19.68 17.37
N ALA A 406 35.20 -18.63 16.93
CA ALA A 406 36.52 -18.76 16.32
C ALA A 406 37.58 -18.79 17.44
N GLY A 407 38.41 -19.82 17.40
CA GLY A 407 39.33 -20.24 18.46
C GLY A 407 40.35 -19.19 18.93
N ALA A 408 40.82 -19.47 20.14
CA ALA A 408 41.79 -18.71 20.92
C ALA A 408 43.03 -18.28 20.12
N VAL A 409 43.37 -17.00 20.24
CA VAL A 409 44.71 -16.48 19.94
C VAL A 409 45.50 -16.47 21.24
N GLU A 410 46.56 -17.26 21.24
CA GLU A 410 47.49 -17.46 22.35
C GLU A 410 48.24 -16.15 22.68
N LEU A 411 48.20 -15.78 23.95
CA LEU A 411 48.75 -14.53 24.50
C LEU A 411 50.19 -14.79 24.92
N MET A 412 51.17 -14.40 24.10
CA MET A 412 52.58 -14.34 24.53
C MET A 412 52.76 -13.17 25.50
N GLN A 413 52.89 -13.49 26.78
CA GLN A 413 53.28 -12.55 27.83
C GLN A 413 54.74 -12.10 27.65
N THR A 414 54.96 -10.81 27.47
CA THR A 414 56.25 -10.17 27.76
C THR A 414 56.19 -9.56 29.14
N ALA A 415 56.90 -10.16 30.10
CA ALA A 415 57.11 -9.57 31.42
C ALA A 415 58.17 -8.47 31.32
N GLY A 416 57.82 -7.28 31.80
CA GLY A 416 58.77 -6.19 32.05
C GLY A 416 59.54 -6.39 33.35
N GLY A 417 60.71 -5.76 33.45
CA GLY A 417 61.48 -5.67 34.68
C GLY A 417 62.82 -5.01 34.47
N ALA A 418 62.88 -3.69 34.69
CA ALA A 418 64.11 -2.93 34.86
C ALA A 418 64.22 -2.51 36.32
N GLU A 419 65.24 -3.00 37.03
CA GLU A 419 65.97 -2.37 38.15
C GLU A 419 67.06 -3.37 38.59
N MET A 420 68.33 -3.14 38.24
CA MET A 420 69.33 -2.37 39.00
C MET A 420 69.59 -2.96 40.40
N SER A 421 70.65 -3.79 40.42
CA SER A 421 71.62 -4.07 41.48
C SER A 421 71.41 -3.42 42.86
N LEU A 422 71.57 -4.20 43.93
CA LEU A 422 72.73 -4.18 44.85
C LEU A 422 72.44 -5.03 46.11
N ILE A 423 73.35 -5.98 46.37
CA ILE A 423 74.04 -6.19 47.66
C ILE A 423 73.35 -6.96 48.82
N ASP A 424 74.06 -8.05 49.16
CA ASP A 424 74.41 -8.67 50.45
C ASP A 424 73.49 -9.61 51.27
N GLU A 425 74.13 -10.76 51.50
CA GLU A 425 74.34 -11.48 52.76
C GLU A 425 73.25 -12.36 53.39
N LYS A 426 73.64 -13.65 53.51
CA LYS A 426 73.55 -14.53 54.71
C LYS A 426 72.13 -14.93 55.15
N ARG A 427 71.84 -16.12 55.67
CA ARG A 427 72.53 -17.38 56.03
C ARG A 427 71.41 -18.30 56.56
N ASP A 428 71.64 -19.61 56.53
CA ASP A 428 71.17 -20.63 57.50
C ASP A 428 69.63 -20.82 57.62
N GLU A 429 68.99 -21.99 57.48
CA GLU A 429 69.33 -23.43 57.59
C GLU A 429 68.45 -24.26 56.63
#